data_AF-A0A2D9TDZ3-F1
#
_entry.id   AF-A0A2D9TDZ3-F1
#
_cell.length_a   1.000
_cell.length_b   1.000
_cell.length_c   1.000
_cell.angle_alpha   90.00
_cell.angle_beta   90.00
_cell.angle_gamma   90.00
#
_symmetry.space_group_name_H-M   'P 1'
#
loop_
_entity.id
_entity.type
_entity.pdbx_description
1 polymer ?
#
loop_
_entity_poly.entity_id
_entity_poly.type
_entity_poly.pdbx_seq_one_letter_code
_entity_poly.pdbx_strand_id
1 'polypeptide(L)'
;MVSLLLLIGLTACSEDDGPKDLRLLTPQTTVHTLLDAYGVLEVPQAEIDRRMELGRRFHLNDPDARRLVFADWDEPADEGLAGYVFGNLVRTKDDLRITITEDVAHVRPGNPELRLRPVVLREDGPGWRIVLEESVPPAVATDLRRAFEERGRAGGSEGAPTALPRVPEL
;
A
#
# COMPACT_ATOMS: atom_id res chain seq x y z
N MET A 1 -15.98 -59.19 -33.13
CA MET A 1 -15.37 -59.23 -31.78
C MET A 1 -14.75 -57.87 -31.52
N VAL A 2 -15.18 -57.25 -30.40
CA VAL A 2 -14.58 -56.12 -29.66
C VAL A 2 -14.57 -54.74 -30.33
N SER A 3 -15.61 -53.95 -30.01
CA SER A 3 -15.54 -52.50 -29.88
C SER A 3 -14.58 -52.10 -28.76
N LEU A 4 -13.86 -50.98 -28.92
CA LEU A 4 -13.48 -50.15 -27.78
C LEU A 4 -13.48 -48.68 -28.18
N LEU A 5 -14.37 -47.92 -27.54
CA LEU A 5 -14.52 -46.47 -27.62
C LEU A 5 -13.24 -45.77 -27.15
N LEU A 6 -12.79 -44.75 -27.89
CA LEU A 6 -11.87 -43.74 -27.38
C LEU A 6 -12.64 -42.43 -27.17
N LEU A 7 -13.30 -42.34 -26.01
CA LEU A 7 -13.77 -41.08 -25.42
C LEU A 7 -12.57 -40.49 -24.67
N ILE A 8 -11.83 -39.57 -25.29
CA ILE A 8 -10.91 -38.70 -24.55
C ILE A 8 -11.71 -37.45 -24.22
N GLY A 9 -12.08 -37.38 -22.95
CA GLY A 9 -12.92 -36.37 -22.36
C GLY A 9 -12.31 -34.97 -22.40
N LEU A 10 -13.23 -34.00 -22.41
CA LEU A 10 -12.98 -32.60 -22.16
C LEU A 10 -12.02 -32.42 -20.98
N THR A 11 -10.85 -31.85 -21.24
CA THR A 11 -10.09 -31.14 -20.21
C THR A 11 -10.88 -29.89 -19.87
N ALA A 12 -11.74 -30.00 -18.85
CA ALA A 12 -12.25 -28.83 -18.15
C ALA A 12 -11.03 -28.15 -17.51
N CYS A 13 -10.61 -27.02 -18.09
CA CYS A 13 -9.80 -26.04 -17.38
C CYS A 13 -10.67 -25.48 -16.26
N SER A 14 -10.72 -26.17 -15.12
CA SER A 14 -11.07 -25.50 -13.88
C SER A 14 -9.83 -24.68 -13.52
N GLU A 15 -9.89 -23.37 -13.79
CA GLU A 15 -9.06 -22.39 -13.11
C GLU A 15 -9.30 -22.59 -11.61
N ASP A 16 -8.40 -23.35 -11.00
CA ASP A 16 -8.29 -23.51 -9.57
C ASP A 16 -7.73 -22.18 -9.05
N ASP A 17 -8.62 -21.21 -8.83
CA ASP A 17 -8.33 -20.06 -7.99
C ASP A 17 -7.93 -20.63 -6.63
N GLY A 18 -6.62 -20.71 -6.38
CA GLY A 18 -6.07 -21.18 -5.11
C GLY A 18 -6.72 -20.46 -3.90
N PRO A 19 -6.46 -20.95 -2.67
CA PRO A 19 -7.13 -20.42 -1.49
C PRO A 19 -7.03 -18.90 -1.41
N LYS A 20 -8.17 -18.21 -1.50
CA LYS A 20 -8.27 -16.75 -1.44
C LYS A 20 -7.80 -16.26 -0.08
N ASP A 21 -6.80 -15.39 -0.05
CA ASP A 21 -6.36 -14.73 1.18
C ASP A 21 -7.47 -13.77 1.65
N LEU A 22 -8.05 -14.05 2.82
CA LEU A 22 -9.15 -13.26 3.38
C LEU A 22 -8.79 -11.79 3.58
N ARG A 23 -7.50 -11.47 3.70
CA ARG A 23 -7.00 -10.09 3.78
C ARG A 23 -7.28 -9.31 2.51
N LEU A 24 -7.33 -9.97 1.36
CA LEU A 24 -7.51 -9.36 0.04
C LEU A 24 -8.91 -9.58 -0.56
N LEU A 25 -9.83 -10.19 0.19
CA LEU A 25 -11.14 -10.60 -0.34
C LEU A 25 -12.00 -9.43 -0.85
N THR A 26 -11.89 -8.28 -0.19
CA THR A 26 -12.64 -7.05 -0.54
C THR A 26 -11.72 -5.84 -0.45
N PRO A 27 -12.04 -4.73 -1.12
CA PRO A 27 -11.28 -3.49 -0.94
C PRO A 27 -11.19 -3.04 0.52
N GLN A 28 -12.27 -3.24 1.29
CA GLN A 28 -12.35 -2.92 2.71
C GLN A 28 -11.32 -3.73 3.52
N THR A 29 -11.29 -5.05 3.33
CA THR A 29 -10.32 -5.92 4.04
C THR A 29 -8.88 -5.63 3.62
N THR A 30 -8.64 -5.26 2.36
CA THR A 30 -7.30 -4.88 1.90
C THR A 30 -6.82 -3.59 2.58
N VAL A 31 -7.68 -2.57 2.66
CA VAL A 31 -7.37 -1.32 3.39
C VAL A 31 -7.17 -1.58 4.88
N HIS A 32 -8.01 -2.40 5.50
CA HIS A 32 -7.85 -2.77 6.91
C HIS A 32 -6.53 -3.49 7.16
N THR A 33 -6.15 -4.41 6.28
CA THR A 33 -4.86 -5.13 6.35
C THR A 33 -3.68 -4.15 6.33
N LEU A 34 -3.72 -3.15 5.46
CA LEU A 34 -2.68 -2.12 5.43
C LEU A 34 -2.63 -1.30 6.73
N LEU A 35 -3.78 -0.86 7.25
CA LEU A 35 -3.84 -0.08 8.49
C LEU A 35 -3.40 -0.90 9.71
N ASP A 36 -3.73 -2.19 9.74
CA ASP A 36 -3.31 -3.11 10.80
C ASP A 36 -1.81 -3.42 10.74
N ALA A 37 -1.23 -3.51 9.54
CA ALA A 37 0.21 -3.65 9.36
C ALA A 37 1.02 -2.51 10.01
N TYR A 38 0.44 -1.31 10.13
CA TYR A 38 1.01 -0.18 10.87
C TYR A 38 0.50 -0.04 12.32
N GLY A 39 -0.35 -0.95 12.78
CA GLY A 39 -0.94 -0.96 14.13
C GLY A 39 -1.82 0.24 14.43
N VAL A 40 -2.46 0.82 13.40
CA VAL A 40 -3.33 2.00 13.55
C VAL A 40 -4.81 1.68 13.42
N LEU A 41 -5.18 0.45 13.05
CA LEU A 41 -6.58 0.07 12.82
C LEU A 41 -7.46 0.36 14.04
N GLU A 42 -7.02 -0.09 15.22
CA GLU A 42 -7.72 0.09 16.51
C GLU A 42 -7.38 1.43 17.22
N VAL A 43 -6.52 2.26 16.63
CA VAL A 43 -6.16 3.56 17.21
C VAL A 43 -7.26 4.58 16.86
N PRO A 44 -7.78 5.36 17.83
CA PRO A 44 -8.75 6.41 17.54
C PRO A 44 -8.18 7.49 16.61
N GLN A 45 -8.99 8.02 15.69
CA GLN A 45 -8.56 9.06 14.75
C GLN A 45 -7.89 10.26 15.44
N ALA A 46 -8.43 10.74 16.57
CA ALA A 46 -7.86 11.88 17.29
C ALA A 46 -6.41 11.66 17.77
N GLU A 47 -6.03 10.44 18.13
CA GLU A 47 -4.64 10.12 18.50
C GLU A 47 -3.75 9.96 17.26
N ILE A 48 -4.28 9.46 16.14
CA ILE A 48 -3.59 9.47 14.84
C ILE A 48 -3.27 10.91 14.43
N ASP A 49 -4.25 11.80 14.47
CA ASP A 49 -4.10 13.21 14.09
C ASP A 49 -3.02 13.88 14.95
N ARG A 50 -3.10 13.69 16.28
CA ARG A 50 -2.08 14.15 17.22
C ARG A 50 -0.67 13.62 16.88
N ARG A 51 -0.52 12.35 16.49
CA ARG A 51 0.78 11.79 16.10
C ARG A 51 1.31 12.43 14.82
N MET A 52 0.43 12.69 13.84
CA MET A 52 0.79 13.38 12.60
C MET A 52 1.23 14.82 12.84
N GLU A 53 0.52 15.57 13.70
CA GLU A 53 0.88 16.93 14.10
C GLU A 53 2.25 17.01 14.77
N LEU A 54 2.57 16.01 15.61
CA LEU A 54 3.88 15.88 16.26
C LEU A 54 4.98 15.37 15.33
N GLY A 55 4.68 15.10 14.05
CA GLY A 55 5.63 14.53 13.09
C GLY A 55 6.14 13.15 13.48
N ARG A 56 5.39 12.39 14.29
CA ARG A 56 5.80 11.05 14.72
C ARG A 56 5.68 10.08 13.55
N ARG A 57 6.72 9.26 13.36
CA ARG A 57 6.68 8.16 12.40
C ARG A 57 5.76 7.05 12.90
N PHE A 58 4.96 6.49 12.00
CA PHE A 58 4.23 5.25 12.26
C PHE A 58 5.19 4.07 12.10
N HIS A 59 5.15 3.14 13.06
CA HIS A 59 5.95 1.93 13.01
C HIS A 59 5.26 0.90 12.11
N LEU A 60 6.02 0.25 11.24
CA LEU A 60 5.54 -0.87 10.43
C LEU A 60 5.73 -2.15 11.24
N ASN A 61 4.63 -2.74 11.70
CA ASN A 61 4.63 -3.95 12.53
C ASN A 61 4.67 -5.23 11.68
N ASP A 62 4.05 -5.19 10.50
CA ASP A 62 3.97 -6.34 9.58
C ASP A 62 4.37 -5.94 8.15
N PRO A 63 5.66 -6.06 7.80
CA PRO A 63 6.14 -5.78 6.44
C PRO A 63 5.56 -6.70 5.37
N ASP A 64 5.24 -7.95 5.72
CA ASP A 64 4.69 -8.92 4.77
C ASP A 64 3.24 -8.58 4.40
N ALA A 65 2.40 -8.26 5.40
CA ALA A 65 1.05 -7.79 5.15
C ALA A 65 1.04 -6.47 4.37
N ARG A 66 1.97 -5.56 4.65
CA ARG A 66 2.11 -4.34 3.84
C ARG A 66 2.46 -4.65 2.39
N ARG A 67 3.46 -5.51 2.11
CA ARG A 67 3.81 -5.86 0.73
C ARG A 67 2.65 -6.51 -0.01
N LEU A 68 1.94 -7.41 0.67
CA LEU A 68 0.85 -8.20 0.10
C LEU A 68 -0.29 -7.35 -0.49
N VAL A 69 -0.55 -6.17 0.08
CA VAL A 69 -1.69 -5.34 -0.36
C VAL A 69 -1.42 -4.54 -1.62
N PHE A 70 -0.18 -4.49 -2.13
CA PHE A 70 0.19 -3.72 -3.33
C PHE A 70 0.35 -4.64 -4.55
N ALA A 71 -0.21 -4.25 -5.69
CA ALA A 71 -0.18 -5.04 -6.93
C ALA A 71 1.13 -4.88 -7.70
N ASP A 72 1.66 -3.66 -7.71
CA ASP A 72 2.78 -3.17 -8.51
C ASP A 72 3.98 -2.81 -7.64
N TRP A 73 4.19 -3.56 -6.55
CA TRP A 73 5.24 -3.30 -5.56
C TRP A 73 6.64 -3.63 -6.08
N ASP A 74 7.52 -2.62 -6.16
CA ASP A 74 8.96 -2.78 -6.42
C ASP A 74 9.81 -2.25 -5.25
N GLU A 75 10.22 -3.17 -4.38
CA GLU A 75 11.07 -2.87 -3.22
C GLU A 75 12.54 -2.77 -3.64
N PRO A 76 13.31 -1.77 -3.16
CA PRO A 76 13.00 -0.77 -2.13
C PRO A 76 12.48 0.58 -2.66
N ALA A 77 12.35 0.77 -3.97
CA ALA A 77 12.07 2.07 -4.58
C ALA A 77 10.68 2.62 -4.18
N ASP A 78 9.74 1.74 -3.90
CA ASP A 78 8.34 2.10 -3.66
C ASP A 78 7.97 2.31 -2.19
N GLU A 79 8.94 2.21 -1.27
CA GLU A 79 8.79 2.52 0.16
C GLU A 79 8.11 3.88 0.41
N GLY A 80 8.54 4.90 -0.33
CA GLY A 80 7.96 6.23 -0.25
C GLY A 80 6.51 6.28 -0.75
N LEU A 81 6.19 5.50 -1.79
CA LEU A 81 4.85 5.45 -2.40
C LEU A 81 3.85 4.78 -1.46
N ALA A 82 4.22 3.65 -0.84
CA ALA A 82 3.42 3.02 0.22
C ALA A 82 3.19 3.99 1.39
N GLY A 83 4.23 4.74 1.79
CA GLY A 83 4.10 5.77 2.83
C GLY A 83 3.10 6.87 2.47
N TYR A 84 3.08 7.31 1.20
CA TYR A 84 2.11 8.28 0.70
C TYR A 84 0.68 7.73 0.74
N VAL A 85 0.46 6.52 0.23
CA VAL A 85 -0.86 5.85 0.24
C VAL A 85 -1.35 5.68 1.68
N PHE A 86 -0.51 5.14 2.56
CA PHE A 86 -0.84 4.98 3.98
C PHE A 86 -1.20 6.33 4.62
N GLY A 87 -0.41 7.37 4.36
CA GLY A 87 -0.65 8.73 4.87
C GLY A 87 -1.99 9.32 4.43
N ASN A 88 -2.44 9.01 3.22
CA ASN A 88 -3.77 9.43 2.74
C ASN A 88 -4.90 8.67 3.43
N LEU A 89 -4.75 7.35 3.61
CA LEU A 89 -5.77 6.52 4.24
C LEU A 89 -5.91 6.83 5.74
N VAL A 90 -4.78 6.89 6.45
CA VAL A 90 -4.77 7.02 7.91
C VAL A 90 -5.31 8.36 8.40
N ARG A 91 -5.19 9.42 7.59
CA ARG A 91 -5.70 10.77 7.89
C ARG A 91 -7.23 10.81 8.00
N THR A 92 -7.92 9.86 7.39
CA THR A 92 -9.39 9.80 7.37
C THR A 92 -9.89 8.39 7.62
N LYS A 93 -9.16 7.59 8.42
CA LYS A 93 -9.41 6.16 8.65
C LYS A 93 -10.87 5.89 9.02
N ASP A 94 -11.42 6.69 9.94
CA ASP A 94 -12.76 6.49 10.47
C ASP A 94 -13.88 7.05 9.55
N ASP A 95 -13.52 7.68 8.43
CA ASP A 95 -14.45 8.27 7.44
C ASP A 95 -14.06 7.87 6.01
N LEU A 96 -13.52 6.66 5.79
CA LEU A 96 -13.25 6.17 4.44
C LEU A 96 -14.53 5.73 3.74
N ARG A 97 -14.69 6.14 2.48
CA ARG A 97 -15.74 5.66 1.57
C ARG A 97 -15.11 4.92 0.41
N ILE A 98 -15.65 3.74 0.14
CA ILE A 98 -15.22 2.90 -0.97
C ILE A 98 -16.34 2.86 -2.02
N THR A 99 -16.00 3.22 -3.25
CA THR A 99 -16.88 3.08 -4.41
C THR A 99 -16.26 2.09 -5.39
N ILE A 100 -17.01 1.05 -5.76
CA ILE A 100 -16.58 0.03 -6.72
C ILE A 100 -17.28 0.27 -8.05
N THR A 101 -16.53 0.22 -9.14
CA THR A 101 -17.06 0.26 -10.51
C THR A 101 -16.29 -0.78 -11.30
N GLU A 102 -17.00 -1.82 -11.75
CA GLU A 102 -16.40 -2.99 -12.40
C GLU A 102 -15.31 -3.62 -11.52
N ASP A 103 -14.09 -3.71 -12.02
CA ASP A 103 -12.89 -4.27 -11.39
C ASP A 103 -12.05 -3.23 -10.64
N VAL A 104 -12.56 -1.99 -10.47
CA VAL A 104 -11.83 -0.88 -9.84
C VAL A 104 -12.57 -0.35 -8.62
N ALA A 105 -11.87 -0.29 -7.49
CA ALA A 105 -12.34 0.34 -6.27
C ALA A 105 -11.56 1.63 -5.98
N HIS A 106 -12.29 2.67 -5.63
CA HIS A 106 -11.72 3.95 -5.21
C HIS A 106 -12.03 4.19 -3.73
N VAL A 107 -10.99 4.44 -2.94
CA VAL A 107 -11.09 4.81 -1.53
C VAL A 107 -10.86 6.30 -1.39
N ARG A 108 -11.83 7.00 -0.80
CA ARG A 108 -11.83 8.46 -0.62
C ARG A 108 -12.26 8.83 0.80
N PRO A 109 -11.92 10.02 1.30
CA PRO A 109 -12.58 10.60 2.46
C PRO A 109 -14.09 10.73 2.23
N GLY A 110 -14.87 10.55 3.28
CA GLY A 110 -16.30 10.82 3.28
C GLY A 110 -16.61 12.30 3.26
N ASN A 111 -15.75 13.12 3.86
CA ASN A 111 -15.76 14.57 3.73
C ASN A 111 -15.20 15.01 2.35
N PRO A 112 -16.05 15.53 1.44
CA PRO A 112 -15.61 15.95 0.10
C PRO A 112 -14.73 17.21 0.10
N GLU A 113 -14.68 17.97 1.19
CA GLU A 113 -13.81 19.15 1.32
C GLU A 113 -12.33 18.76 1.44
N LEU A 114 -12.04 17.55 1.93
CA LEU A 114 -10.69 17.00 1.97
C LEU A 114 -10.25 16.59 0.57
N ARG A 115 -9.37 17.39 -0.02
CA ARG A 115 -8.78 17.16 -1.35
C ARG A 115 -7.65 16.14 -1.30
N LEU A 116 -7.94 14.92 -0.84
CA LEU A 116 -7.00 13.81 -0.92
C LEU A 116 -7.15 13.06 -2.24
N ARG A 117 -6.03 12.58 -2.79
CA ARG A 117 -6.02 11.70 -3.95
C ARG A 117 -6.72 10.39 -3.57
N PRO A 118 -7.66 9.87 -4.40
CA PRO A 118 -8.25 8.57 -4.15
C PRO A 118 -7.17 7.48 -4.20
N VAL A 119 -7.22 6.54 -3.26
CA VAL A 119 -6.43 5.30 -3.35
C VAL A 119 -7.20 4.33 -4.23
N VAL A 120 -6.53 3.77 -5.22
CA VAL A 120 -7.11 2.91 -6.24
C VAL A 120 -6.72 1.46 -5.95
N LEU A 121 -7.71 0.59 -5.91
CA LEU A 121 -7.52 -0.85 -5.85
C LEU A 121 -8.10 -1.48 -7.12
N ARG A 122 -7.45 -2.55 -7.58
CA ARG A 122 -7.95 -3.40 -8.66
C ARG A 122 -8.06 -4.84 -8.18
N GLU A 123 -8.95 -5.59 -8.81
CA GLU A 123 -8.94 -7.04 -8.72
C GLU A 123 -7.69 -7.57 -9.47
N ASP A 124 -6.80 -8.23 -8.74
CA ASP A 124 -5.52 -8.78 -9.23
C ASP A 124 -5.42 -10.25 -8.82
N GLY A 125 -5.78 -11.14 -9.75
CA GLY A 125 -5.89 -12.57 -9.50
C GLY A 125 -6.93 -12.88 -8.41
N PRO A 126 -6.57 -13.51 -7.28
CA PRO A 126 -7.54 -13.97 -6.28
C PRO A 126 -8.04 -12.88 -5.31
N GLY A 127 -7.64 -11.61 -5.45
CA GLY A 127 -8.05 -10.56 -4.51
C GLY A 127 -7.80 -9.12 -4.95
N TRP A 128 -8.24 -8.19 -4.13
CA TRP A 128 -8.11 -6.75 -4.33
C TRP A 128 -6.77 -6.24 -3.81
N ARG A 129 -6.05 -5.51 -4.64
CA ARG A 129 -4.76 -4.89 -4.29
C ARG A 129 -4.70 -3.42 -4.70
N ILE A 130 -3.99 -2.64 -3.93
CA ILE A 130 -3.72 -1.23 -4.20
C ILE A 130 -2.71 -1.14 -5.35
N VAL A 131 -3.03 -0.31 -6.34
CA VAL A 131 -2.12 0.02 -7.45
C VAL A 131 -1.45 1.35 -7.13
N LEU A 132 -0.15 1.34 -6.87
CA LEU A 132 0.64 2.52 -6.52
C LEU A 132 0.66 3.53 -7.67
N GLU A 133 0.84 3.08 -8.90
CA GLU A 133 0.89 3.96 -10.08
C GLU A 133 -0.40 4.77 -10.28
N GLU A 134 -1.55 4.21 -9.90
CA GLU A 134 -2.84 4.90 -10.00
C GLU A 134 -3.18 5.73 -8.75
N SER A 135 -2.70 5.27 -7.58
CA SER A 135 -2.95 5.89 -6.27
C SER A 135 -2.05 7.09 -5.99
N VAL A 136 -0.85 7.15 -6.59
CA VAL A 136 0.13 8.21 -6.36
C VAL A 136 0.24 9.11 -7.58
N PRO A 137 0.12 10.44 -7.45
CA PRO A 137 0.34 11.34 -8.59
C PRO A 137 1.77 11.17 -9.16
N PRO A 138 1.96 11.15 -10.50
CA PRO A 138 3.27 10.89 -11.10
C PRO A 138 4.39 11.85 -10.64
N ALA A 139 4.06 13.12 -10.41
CA ALA A 139 5.00 14.09 -9.87
C ALA A 139 5.47 13.71 -8.45
N VAL A 140 4.53 13.31 -7.58
CA VAL A 140 4.85 12.86 -6.22
C VAL A 140 5.69 11.58 -6.26
N ALA A 141 5.35 10.64 -7.13
CA ALA A 141 6.13 9.41 -7.29
C ALA A 141 7.56 9.69 -7.73
N THR A 142 7.74 10.61 -8.69
CA THR A 142 9.05 11.05 -9.17
C THR A 142 9.87 11.68 -8.05
N ASP A 143 9.27 12.57 -7.26
CA ASP A 143 9.95 13.26 -6.16
C ASP A 143 10.35 12.28 -5.05
N LEU A 144 9.48 11.33 -4.69
CA LEU A 144 9.76 10.32 -3.68
C LEU A 144 10.88 9.37 -4.10
N ARG A 145 10.86 8.89 -5.34
CA ARG A 145 11.93 8.04 -5.89
C ARG A 145 13.26 8.78 -5.96
N ARG A 146 13.27 10.05 -6.38
CA ARG A 146 14.47 10.89 -6.35
C ARG A 146 15.04 11.05 -4.94
N ALA A 147 14.18 11.35 -3.96
CA ALA A 147 14.60 11.50 -2.56
C ALA A 147 15.19 10.20 -2.00
N PHE A 148 14.67 9.03 -2.41
CA PHE A 148 15.25 7.73 -2.06
C PHE A 148 16.66 7.56 -2.64
N GLU A 149 16.84 7.82 -3.93
CA GLU A 149 18.15 7.71 -4.58
C GLU A 149 19.19 8.65 -3.97
N GLU A 150 18.82 9.90 -3.68
CA GLU A 150 19.71 10.89 -3.06
C GLU A 150 20.18 10.44 -1.68
N ARG A 151 19.30 9.83 -0.88
CA ARG A 151 19.67 9.24 0.42
C ARG A 151 20.61 8.04 0.26
N GLY A 152 20.38 7.20 -0.75
CA GLY A 152 21.28 6.08 -1.06
C GLY A 152 22.67 6.55 -1.47
N ARG A 153 22.76 7.64 -2.25
CA ARG A 153 24.04 8.26 -2.64
C ARG A 153 24.77 8.90 -1.46
N ALA A 154 24.05 9.59 -0.57
CA ALA A 154 24.63 10.17 0.64
C ALA A 154 25.11 9.11 1.65
N GLY A 155 24.33 8.03 1.84
CA GLY A 155 24.67 6.92 2.73
C GLY A 155 25.77 5.99 2.20
N GLY A 156 26.03 5.99 0.89
CA GLY A 156 27.13 5.24 0.26
C GLY A 156 28.51 5.91 0.39
N SER A 157 28.59 7.09 1.02
CA SER A 157 29.82 7.89 1.17
C SER A 157 30.42 7.87 2.58
N GLU A 158 29.90 7.08 3.53
CA GLU A 158 30.33 7.18 4.94
C GLU A 158 31.01 5.92 5.48
N GLY A 159 32.28 5.77 5.08
CA GLY A 159 33.34 5.24 5.93
C GLY A 159 34.24 6.38 6.41
N ALA A 160 33.74 7.27 7.28
CA ALA A 160 34.55 8.09 8.19
C ALA A 160 33.62 8.90 9.13
N PRO A 161 33.79 8.85 10.46
CA PRO A 161 33.03 9.68 11.38
C PRO A 161 33.50 11.13 11.26
N THR A 162 32.71 11.99 10.61
CA THR A 162 32.97 13.43 10.61
C THR A 162 32.16 14.08 11.71
N ALA A 163 32.89 14.67 12.65
CA ALA A 163 32.40 15.32 13.86
C ALA A 163 31.26 16.33 13.59
N LEU A 164 30.31 16.37 14.52
CA LEU A 164 29.25 17.38 14.60
C LEU A 164 29.87 18.79 14.60
N PRO A 165 29.30 19.77 13.85
CA PRO A 165 29.73 21.15 13.93
C PRO A 165 29.38 21.73 15.31
N ARG A 166 30.37 22.38 15.95
CA ARG A 166 30.15 23.18 17.17
C ARG A 166 29.32 24.41 16.83
N VAL A 167 28.27 24.64 17.60
CA VAL A 167 27.51 25.89 17.61
C VAL A 167 28.38 26.98 18.23
N PRO A 168 28.56 28.16 17.61
CA PRO A 168 29.15 29.30 18.30
C PRO A 168 28.11 29.90 19.25
N GLU A 169 28.52 30.08 20.51
CA GLU A 169 27.72 30.78 21.51
C GLU A 169 27.52 32.24 21.11
N LEU A 170 26.29 32.74 21.28
CA LEU A 170 25.98 34.14 21.45
C LEU A 170 25.33 34.33 22.82
#